data_AF-A0A7W1KEW6-F1
#
_entry.id   AF-A0A7W1KEW6-F1
#
_cell.length_a   1.000
_cell.length_b   1.000
_cell.length_c   1.000
_cell.angle_alpha   90.00
_cell.angle_beta   90.00
_cell.angle_gamma   90.00
#
_symmetry.space_group_name_H-M   'P 1'
#
loop_
_entity.id
_entity.type
_entity.pdbx_description
1 polymer ?
#
loop_
_entity_poly.entity_id
_entity_poly.type
_entity_poly.pdbx_seq_one_letter_code
_entity_poly.pdbx_strand_id
1 'polypeptide(L)' 'LKPGKRQKRLSIISALHENTLKAPFVFEGSCNREVFETYLLEVLLPVVKPG' A
#
# COMPACT_ATOMS: atom_id res chain seq x y z
N LEU A 1 -24.80 -24.10 1.94
CA LEU A 1 -24.00 -22.86 2.07
C LEU A 1 -23.73 -22.30 0.67
N LYS A 2 -24.03 -21.02 0.40
CA LYS A 2 -23.60 -20.39 -0.86
C LYS A 2 -22.08 -20.22 -0.79
N PRO A 3 -21.29 -20.66 -1.79
CA PRO A 3 -19.85 -20.39 -1.80
C PRO A 3 -19.66 -18.86 -1.81
N GLY A 4 -18.94 -18.33 -0.82
CA GLY A 4 -18.61 -16.92 -0.78
C GLY A 4 -17.89 -16.53 -2.07
N LYS A 5 -18.42 -15.53 -2.79
CA LYS A 5 -17.74 -14.98 -3.97
C LYS A 5 -16.37 -14.49 -3.51
N ARG A 6 -15.30 -15.19 -3.91
CA ARG A 6 -13.92 -14.72 -3.77
C ARG A 6 -13.75 -13.49 -4.65
N GLN A 7 -14.19 -12.34 -4.15
CA GLN A 7 -13.96 -11.06 -4.79
C GLN A 7 -12.50 -10.70 -4.60
N LYS A 8 -11.86 -10.16 -5.64
CA LYS A 8 -10.49 -9.66 -5.55
C LYS A 8 -10.43 -8.66 -4.40
N ARG A 9 -9.50 -8.88 -3.46
CA ARG A 9 -9.27 -7.95 -2.34
C ARG A 9 -8.41 -6.81 -2.85
N LEU A 10 -8.91 -5.58 -2.77
CA LEU A 10 -8.10 -4.38 -2.93
C LEU A 10 -7.66 -3.90 -1.55
N SER A 11 -6.37 -3.63 -1.40
CA SER A 11 -5.73 -3.13 -0.19
C SER A 11 -5.04 -1.81 -0.50
N ILE A 12 -4.89 -0.96 0.51
CA ILE A 12 -4.26 0.35 0.39
C ILE A 12 -3.15 0.46 1.44
N ILE A 13 -2.01 1.02 1.04
CA ILE A 13 -0.90 1.40 1.93
C ILE A 13 -0.57 2.89 1.70
N SER A 14 -0.22 3.60 2.75
CA SER A 14 0.13 5.02 2.71
C SER A 14 1.00 5.40 3.91
N ALA A 15 1.82 6.44 3.78
CA ALA A 15 2.59 7.00 4.88
C ALA A 15 1.81 8.12 5.57
N LEU A 16 1.85 8.17 6.91
CA LEU A 16 1.27 9.25 7.69
C LEU A 16 2.39 10.19 8.17
N HIS A 17 2.32 11.46 7.78
CA HIS A 17 3.25 12.50 8.23
C HIS A 17 2.47 13.78 8.53
N GLU A 18 2.65 14.36 9.72
CA GLU A 18 1.95 15.60 10.14
C GLU A 18 0.44 15.55 9.88
N ASN A 19 -0.20 14.45 10.32
CA ASN A 19 -1.63 14.23 10.14
C ASN A 19 -2.11 14.18 8.67
N THR A 20 -1.19 14.06 7.72
CA THR A 20 -1.44 14.00 6.28
C THR A 20 -1.00 12.64 5.73
N LEU A 21 -1.90 11.99 4.98
CA LEU A 21 -1.56 10.78 4.23
C LEU A 21 -0.79 11.16 2.97
N LYS A 22 0.40 10.59 2.82
CA LYS A 22 1.29 10.76 1.68
C LYS A 22 1.53 9.40 1.02
N ALA A 23 1.93 9.45 -0.24
CA ALA A 23 2.29 8.26 -1.02
C ALA A 23 1.22 7.15 -0.94
N PRO A 24 -0.07 7.39 -1.26
CA PRO A 24 -1.06 6.32 -1.27
C PRO A 24 -0.81 5.35 -2.43
N PHE A 25 -0.90 4.05 -2.16
CA PHE A 25 -0.74 2.99 -3.15
C PHE A 25 -1.82 1.91 -2.97
N VAL A 26 -2.50 1.58 -4.06
CA VAL A 26 -3.57 0.56 -4.09
C VAL A 26 -3.04 -0.69 -4.78
N PHE A 27 -3.25 -1.85 -4.16
CA PHE A 27 -2.78 -3.13 -4.70
C PHE A 27 -3.81 -4.25 -4.45
N GLU A 28 -3.74 -5.31 -5.26
CA GLU A 28 -4.55 -6.50 -5.07
C GLU A 28 -3.89 -7.46 -4.07
N GLY A 29 -4.69 -8.05 -3.18
CA GLY A 29 -4.24 -9.07 -2.23
C GLY A 29 -3.81 -8.51 -0.87
N SER A 30 -2.87 -9.20 -0.22
CA SER A 30 -2.35 -8.88 1.12
C SER A 30 -1.00 -8.20 1.03
N CYS A 31 -0.71 -7.29 1.98
CA CYS A 31 0.62 -6.71 2.10
C CYS A 31 1.63 -7.81 2.45
N ASN A 32 2.60 -8.03 1.57
CA ASN A 32 3.71 -8.94 1.78
C ASN A 32 5.03 -8.17 1.60
N ARG A 33 6.15 -8.86 1.78
CA ARG A 33 7.48 -8.24 1.65
C ARG A 33 7.70 -7.57 0.30
N GLU A 34 7.35 -8.24 -0.80
CA GLU A 34 7.54 -7.74 -2.15
C GLU A 34 6.70 -6.48 -2.42
N VAL A 35 5.42 -6.49 -2.03
CA VAL A 35 4.52 -5.33 -2.11
C VAL A 35 5.06 -4.17 -1.28
N PHE A 36 5.55 -4.46 -0.07
CA PHE A 36 6.11 -3.43 0.81
C PHE A 36 7.41 -2.84 0.27
N GLU A 37 8.34 -3.66 -0.22
CA GLU A 37 9.60 -3.21 -0.80
C GLU A 37 9.35 -2.39 -2.08
N THR A 38 8.42 -2.83 -2.94
CA THR A 38 7.98 -2.08 -4.12
C THR A 38 7.38 -0.73 -3.72
N TYR A 39 6.47 -0.72 -2.75
CA TYR A 39 5.90 0.50 -2.22
C TYR A 39 6.97 1.44 -1.65
N LEU A 40 7.93 0.90 -0.90
CA LEU A 40 8.99 1.68 -0.29
C LEU A 40 9.87 2.35 -1.34
N LEU A 41 10.38 1.57 -2.30
CA LEU A 41 11.34 2.03 -3.30
C LEU A 41 10.69 2.94 -4.34
N GLU A 42 9.54 2.54 -4.88
CA GLU A 42 8.93 3.18 -6.05
C GLU A 42 7.95 4.30 -5.67
N VAL A 43 7.37 4.25 -4.47
CA VAL A 43 6.27 5.16 -4.08
C VAL A 43 6.63 6.04 -2.89
N LEU A 44 7.20 5.47 -1.83
CA LEU A 44 7.47 6.23 -0.61
C LEU A 44 8.77 7.05 -0.69
N LEU A 45 9.88 6.43 -1.08
CA LEU A 45 11.20 7.08 -1.14
C LEU A 45 11.22 8.35 -2.02
N PRO A 46 10.57 8.40 -3.21
CA PRO A 46 10.54 9.62 -4.01
C PRO A 46 9.78 10.79 -3.37
N VAL A 47 8.89 10.51 -2.41
CA VAL A 47 7.99 11.49 -1.80
C VAL A 47 8.52 12.02 -0.47
N VAL A 48 9.43 11.29 0.17
CA VAL A 48 10.08 11.73 1.42
C VAL A 48 11.30 12.59 1.12
N LYS A 49 11.50 13.63 1.92
CA LYS A 49 12.74 14.41 1.89
C LYS A 49 13.79 13.70 2.73
N PRO A 50 15.07 13.64 2.30
CA PRO A 50 16.15 13.26 3.19
C PRO A 50 16.15 14.18 4.42
N GLY A 51 16.36 13.59 5.59
CA GLY A 51 16.47 14.29 6.87
C GLY A 51 17.85 14.89 7.09
#